data_AF-A0A178LIZ9-F1
#
_entry.id   AF-A0A178LIZ9-F1
#
_cell.length_a   1.000
_cell.length_b   1.000
_cell.length_c   1.000
_cell.angle_alpha   90.00
_cell.angle_beta   90.00
_cell.angle_gamma   90.00
#
_symmetry.space_group_name_H-M   'P 1'
#
loop_
_entity.id
_entity.type
_entity.pdbx_description
1 polymer ?
#
loop_
_entity_poly.entity_id
_entity_poly.type
_entity_poly.pdbx_seq_one_letter_code
_entity_poly.pdbx_strand_id
1 'polypeptide(L)'
;MIDYTALPSVAGVYLEDSYVLEIIECRDRLVFNLDAVLTPEHPAYHSPRPGEQYCYAHAGLVFPDLGHVEWVNRSSCRFTDATGAVDLGNIDTLTVDGNLHTVEGDWGMVRIQSSPPRVDLRV
;
A
#
# COMPACT_ATOMS: atom_id res chain seq x y z
N MET A 1 -13.05 14.33 -1.66
CA MET A 1 -11.85 13.56 -2.03
C MET A 1 -10.59 14.24 -1.49
N ILE A 2 -9.80 13.49 -0.71
CA ILE A 2 -8.52 13.89 -0.13
C ILE A 2 -7.44 12.87 -0.50
N ASP A 3 -6.18 13.28 -0.44
CA ASP A 3 -5.02 12.41 -0.58
C ASP A 3 -4.72 11.63 0.71
N TYR A 4 -4.08 10.47 0.59
CA TYR A 4 -3.75 9.60 1.72
C TYR A 4 -2.82 10.25 2.75
N THR A 5 -1.99 11.21 2.34
CA THR A 5 -1.06 11.93 3.23
C THR A 5 -1.78 12.70 4.35
N ALA A 6 -3.09 12.97 4.17
CA ALA A 6 -3.92 13.58 5.20
C ALA A 6 -4.47 12.58 6.25
N LEU A 7 -4.22 11.27 6.09
CA LEU A 7 -4.72 10.22 6.97
C LEU A 7 -3.71 9.90 8.09
N PRO A 8 -4.07 10.12 9.37
CA PRO A 8 -3.16 9.81 10.48
C PRO A 8 -2.77 8.33 10.57
N SER A 9 -3.64 7.42 10.12
CA SER A 9 -3.45 5.96 10.14
C SER A 9 -2.47 5.44 9.08
N VAL A 10 -2.05 6.29 8.15
CA VAL A 10 -1.09 5.99 7.07
C VAL A 10 0.13 6.92 7.18
N ALA A 11 0.19 7.77 8.21
CA ALA A 11 1.24 8.75 8.39
C ALA A 11 2.62 8.08 8.59
N GLY A 12 3.66 8.72 8.06
CA GLY A 12 5.01 8.19 8.13
C GLY A 12 5.36 7.18 7.02
N VAL A 13 4.49 7.02 6.02
CA VAL A 13 4.72 6.10 4.90
C VAL A 13 4.61 6.86 3.58
N TYR A 14 5.57 6.62 2.69
CA TYR A 14 5.57 7.18 1.33
C TYR A 14 5.19 6.09 0.32
N LEU A 15 3.96 6.11 -0.17
CA LEU A 15 3.39 5.03 -0.97
C LEU A 15 3.96 4.94 -2.39
N GLU A 16 4.33 6.07 -2.97
CA GLU A 16 4.75 6.19 -4.37
C GLU A 16 6.12 5.54 -4.64
N ASP A 17 6.95 5.34 -3.62
CA ASP A 17 8.19 4.55 -3.67
C ASP A 17 8.11 3.26 -2.83
N SER A 18 6.91 2.90 -2.35
CA SER A 18 6.64 1.61 -1.70
C SER A 18 6.24 0.56 -2.72
N TYR A 19 6.82 -0.65 -2.63
CA TYR A 19 6.57 -1.73 -3.57
C TYR A 19 5.45 -2.64 -3.09
N VAL A 20 4.50 -2.98 -3.97
CA VAL A 20 3.44 -3.95 -3.69
C VAL A 20 3.95 -5.36 -3.94
N LEU A 21 4.09 -6.14 -2.89
CA LEU A 21 4.54 -7.53 -2.93
C LEU A 21 3.40 -8.50 -3.26
N GLU A 22 2.21 -8.22 -2.75
CA GLU A 22 1.02 -9.07 -2.91
C GLU A 22 -0.26 -8.29 -2.60
N ILE A 23 -1.36 -8.64 -3.28
CA ILE A 23 -2.68 -8.10 -2.99
C ILE A 23 -3.59 -9.25 -2.52
N ILE A 24 -4.00 -9.19 -1.27
CA ILE A 24 -4.83 -10.22 -0.63
C ILE A 24 -6.24 -9.66 -0.42
N GLU A 25 -7.20 -10.28 -1.09
CA GLU A 25 -8.62 -9.97 -0.94
C GLU A 25 -9.28 -11.05 -0.06
N CYS A 26 -9.77 -10.64 1.10
CA CYS A 26 -10.51 -11.48 2.06
C CYS A 26 -11.94 -10.95 2.21
N ARG A 27 -12.79 -11.71 2.91
CA ARG A 27 -14.21 -11.35 3.08
C ARG A 27 -14.42 -10.01 3.81
N ASP A 28 -13.53 -9.67 4.74
CA ASP A 28 -13.64 -8.53 5.66
C ASP A 28 -12.57 -7.45 5.42
N ARG A 29 -11.55 -7.72 4.60
CA ARG A 29 -10.44 -6.80 4.34
C ARG A 29 -9.81 -6.99 2.97
N LEU A 30 -9.30 -5.90 2.40
CA LEU A 30 -8.34 -5.92 1.29
C LEU A 30 -6.99 -5.46 1.84
N VAL A 31 -5.92 -6.17 1.51
CA VAL A 31 -4.58 -5.86 2.01
C VAL A 31 -3.60 -5.80 0.85
N PHE A 32 -2.87 -4.70 0.77
CA PHE A 32 -1.65 -4.60 -0.03
C PHE A 32 -0.47 -4.90 0.89
N ASN A 33 0.21 -6.02 0.67
CA ASN A 33 1.47 -6.31 1.33
C ASN A 33 2.53 -5.45 0.64
N LEU A 34 3.28 -4.69 1.41
CA LEU A 34 4.24 -3.72 0.93
C LEU A 34 5.64 -4.01 1.45
N ASP A 35 6.63 -3.69 0.64
CA ASP A 35 7.87 -3.10 1.15
C ASP A 35 7.66 -1.59 1.22
N ALA A 36 7.25 -1.13 2.40
CA ALA A 36 6.87 0.25 2.64
C ALA A 36 8.07 1.14 2.91
N VAL A 37 8.11 2.30 2.25
CA VAL A 37 9.07 3.36 2.56
C VAL A 37 8.59 4.12 3.79
N LEU A 38 9.34 4.00 4.89
CA LEU A 38 9.12 4.78 6.08
C LEU A 38 9.80 6.15 5.96
N THR A 39 9.08 7.20 6.35
CA THR A 39 9.61 8.57 6.47
C THR A 39 10.02 8.86 7.91
N PRO A 40 10.82 9.92 8.18
CA PRO A 40 11.31 10.24 9.53
C PRO A 40 10.22 10.41 10.61
N GLU A 41 8.99 10.69 10.20
CA GLU A 41 7.84 10.81 11.10
C GLU A 41 7.37 9.46 11.65
N HIS A 42 7.72 8.34 11.01
CA HIS A 42 7.30 7.01 11.45
C HIS A 42 8.10 6.55 12.67
N PRO A 43 7.47 6.03 13.74
CA PRO A 43 8.18 5.60 14.96
C PRO A 43 9.24 4.51 14.75
N ALA A 44 9.04 3.67 13.72
CA ALA A 44 9.98 2.60 13.36
C ALA A 44 11.06 3.04 12.36
N TYR A 45 11.10 4.32 11.98
CA TYR A 45 12.07 4.84 11.04
C TYR A 45 13.50 4.68 11.56
N HIS A 46 14.39 4.32 10.66
CA HIS A 46 15.83 4.44 10.82
C HIS A 46 16.44 4.99 9.52
N SER A 47 17.67 5.49 9.56
CA SER A 47 18.36 5.87 8.32
C SER A 47 18.48 4.66 7.38
N PRO A 48 18.36 4.84 6.04
CA PRO A 48 18.53 3.76 5.07
C PRO A 48 19.84 3.01 5.30
N ARG A 49 19.84 1.68 5.13
CA ARG A 49 21.06 0.88 5.28
C ARG A 49 21.98 1.12 4.08
N PRO A 50 23.29 0.79 4.18
CA PRO A 50 24.20 0.93 3.04
C PRO A 50 23.68 0.19 1.80
N GLY A 51 23.42 0.93 0.72
CA GLY A 51 22.88 0.40 -0.54
C GLY A 51 21.37 0.53 -0.70
N GLU A 52 20.63 0.93 0.35
CA GLU A 52 19.19 1.24 0.26
C GLU A 52 18.99 2.73 -0.04
N GLN A 53 17.99 3.04 -0.88
CA GLN A 53 17.57 4.43 -1.14
C GLN A 53 16.73 5.00 0.02
N TYR A 54 15.90 4.16 0.64
CA TYR A 54 14.97 4.53 1.70
C TYR A 54 14.99 3.55 2.87
N CYS A 55 14.28 3.91 3.96
CA CYS A 55 14.04 3.02 5.09
C CYS A 55 12.88 2.08 4.75
N TYR A 56 13.18 0.90 4.21
CA TYR A 56 12.15 -0.08 3.86
C TYR A 56 11.74 -0.93 5.06
N ALA A 57 10.44 -1.23 5.16
CA ALA A 57 9.88 -2.16 6.13
C ALA A 57 8.70 -2.95 5.54
N HIS A 58 8.61 -4.24 5.86
CA HIS A 58 7.44 -5.03 5.50
C HIS A 58 6.21 -4.53 6.23
N ALA A 59 5.16 -4.21 5.47
CA ALA A 59 3.92 -3.68 6.03
C ALA A 59 2.69 -4.19 5.26
N GLY A 60 1.51 -4.02 5.85
CA GLY A 60 0.24 -4.15 5.16
C GLY A 60 -0.49 -2.81 5.14
N LEU A 61 -0.82 -2.30 3.95
CA LEU A 61 -1.85 -1.27 3.81
C LEU A 61 -3.20 -1.99 3.80
N VAL A 62 -3.93 -1.85 4.92
CA VAL A 62 -5.14 -2.62 5.21
C VAL A 62 -6.38 -1.74 5.05
N PHE A 63 -7.34 -2.21 4.27
CA PHE A 63 -8.69 -1.67 4.14
C PHE A 63 -9.67 -2.58 4.90
N PRO A 64 -10.09 -2.24 6.14
CA PRO A 64 -10.94 -3.07 6.97
C PRO A 64 -12.43 -2.81 6.75
N ASP A 65 -13.29 -3.71 7.23
CA ASP A 65 -14.74 -3.59 7.14
C ASP A 65 -15.22 -3.44 5.69
N LEU A 66 -14.74 -4.32 4.80
CA LEU A 66 -15.11 -4.26 3.38
C LEU A 66 -16.62 -4.34 3.19
N GLY A 67 -17.17 -3.34 2.50
CA GLY A 67 -18.53 -3.37 1.96
C GLY A 67 -18.54 -3.81 0.49
N HIS A 68 -17.64 -3.27 -0.32
CA HIS A 68 -17.58 -3.54 -1.76
C HIS A 68 -16.16 -3.34 -2.30
N VAL A 69 -15.76 -4.16 -3.27
CA VAL A 69 -14.50 -4.01 -4.02
C VAL A 69 -14.81 -4.05 -5.51
N GLU A 70 -14.42 -3.02 -6.24
CA GLU A 70 -14.56 -2.92 -7.69
C GLU A 70 -13.18 -2.76 -8.33
N TRP A 71 -12.71 -3.79 -9.01
CA TRP A 71 -11.53 -3.70 -9.86
C TRP A 71 -11.91 -3.04 -11.19
N VAL A 72 -11.48 -1.80 -11.41
CA VAL A 72 -11.74 -1.08 -12.67
C VAL A 72 -10.83 -1.60 -13.78
N ASN A 73 -9.59 -1.87 -13.42
CA ASN A 73 -8.70 -2.72 -14.20
C ASN A 73 -7.86 -3.56 -13.22
N ARG A 74 -7.43 -4.74 -13.65
CA ARG A 74 -6.55 -5.61 -12.84
C ARG A 74 -5.52 -6.23 -13.75
N SER A 75 -4.26 -5.94 -13.48
CA SER A 75 -3.15 -6.55 -14.18
C SER A 75 -2.86 -7.93 -13.60
N SER A 76 -2.54 -8.89 -14.46
CA SER A 76 -1.92 -10.15 -14.04
C SER A 76 -0.39 -10.08 -14.11
N CYS A 77 0.18 -8.92 -14.47
CA CYS A 77 1.63 -8.75 -14.53
C CYS A 77 2.21 -8.93 -13.13
N ARG A 78 3.18 -9.84 -13.04
CA ARG A 78 4.06 -10.00 -11.89
C ARG A 78 5.44 -9.65 -12.39
N PHE A 79 6.07 -8.67 -11.77
CA PHE A 79 7.50 -8.45 -11.95
C PHE A 79 8.20 -9.34 -10.93
N THR A 80 9.27 -9.98 -11.37
CA THR A 80 10.17 -10.71 -10.47
C THR A 80 11.50 -10.02 -10.53
N ASP A 81 12.00 -9.59 -9.39
CA ASP A 81 13.34 -9.02 -9.33
C ASP A 81 14.41 -10.09 -9.59
N ALA A 82 15.69 -9.68 -9.58
CA ALA A 82 16.82 -10.59 -9.81
C ALA A 82 16.93 -11.74 -8.77
N THR A 83 16.19 -11.67 -7.66
CA THR A 83 16.14 -12.68 -6.60
C THR A 83 14.91 -13.59 -6.69
N GLY A 84 13.98 -13.29 -7.60
CA GLY A 84 12.70 -13.99 -7.73
C GLY A 84 11.63 -13.49 -6.75
N ALA A 85 11.88 -12.38 -6.05
CA ALA A 85 10.87 -11.74 -5.22
C ALA A 85 9.79 -11.12 -6.11
N VAL A 86 8.53 -11.33 -5.75
CA VAL A 86 7.37 -10.79 -6.48
C VAL A 86 7.26 -9.31 -6.17
N ASP A 87 7.23 -8.52 -7.23
CA ASP A 87 6.99 -7.08 -7.22
C ASP A 87 5.85 -6.80 -8.21
N LEU A 88 4.83 -6.09 -7.76
CA LEU A 88 3.67 -5.71 -8.57
C LEU A 88 3.72 -4.24 -8.99
N GLY A 89 4.85 -3.56 -8.73
CA GLY A 89 5.01 -2.12 -8.88
C GLY A 89 4.56 -1.36 -7.63
N ASN A 90 4.46 -0.04 -7.75
CA ASN A 90 4.22 0.84 -6.62
C ASN A 90 2.72 1.14 -6.44
N ILE A 91 2.38 1.89 -5.39
CA ILE A 91 1.07 2.56 -5.29
C ILE A 91 1.27 4.00 -5.75
N ASP A 92 0.78 4.32 -6.94
CA ASP A 92 0.90 5.66 -7.53
C ASP A 92 -0.02 6.67 -6.84
N THR A 93 -1.25 6.24 -6.53
CA THR A 93 -2.22 7.09 -5.84
C THR A 93 -3.09 6.32 -4.86
N LEU A 94 -3.42 6.98 -3.74
CA LEU A 94 -4.49 6.59 -2.84
C LEU A 94 -5.32 7.82 -2.51
N THR A 95 -6.57 7.83 -2.96
CA THR A 95 -7.52 8.91 -2.67
C THR A 95 -8.69 8.41 -1.85
N VAL A 96 -9.18 9.24 -0.93
CA VAL A 96 -10.27 8.92 -0.01
C VAL A 96 -11.41 9.92 -0.17
N ASP A 97 -12.62 9.40 -0.35
CA ASP A 97 -13.87 10.16 -0.38
C ASP A 97 -14.90 9.51 0.54
N GLY A 98 -14.91 9.91 1.81
CA GLY A 98 -15.73 9.26 2.84
C GLY A 98 -15.26 7.83 3.10
N ASN A 99 -16.10 6.85 2.77
CA ASN A 99 -15.77 5.42 2.87
C ASN A 99 -15.36 4.79 1.53
N LEU A 100 -15.26 5.58 0.47
CA LEU A 100 -14.81 5.13 -0.84
C LEU A 100 -13.34 5.50 -1.03
N HIS A 101 -12.51 4.50 -1.28
CA HIS A 101 -11.09 4.64 -1.53
C HIS A 101 -10.80 4.25 -2.97
N THR A 102 -9.98 5.02 -3.67
CA THR A 102 -9.47 4.64 -4.99
C THR A 102 -7.96 4.49 -4.89
N VAL A 103 -7.47 3.32 -5.28
CA VAL A 103 -6.05 2.95 -5.23
C VAL A 103 -5.61 2.56 -6.63
N GLU A 104 -4.50 3.11 -7.08
CA GLU A 104 -3.95 2.90 -8.42
C GLU A 104 -2.46 2.59 -8.35
N GLY A 105 -2.00 1.72 -9.25
CA GLY A 105 -0.61 1.42 -9.53
C GLY A 105 -0.48 0.52 -10.76
N ASP A 106 0.72 -0.01 -11.02
CA ASP A 106 0.98 -0.91 -12.16
C ASP A 106 0.13 -2.19 -12.15
N TRP A 107 -0.26 -2.64 -10.95
CA TRP A 107 -1.14 -3.79 -10.73
C TRP A 107 -2.62 -3.51 -11.04
N GLY A 108 -2.96 -2.23 -11.24
CA GLY A 108 -4.25 -1.76 -11.69
C GLY A 108 -4.89 -0.72 -10.77
N MET A 109 -6.19 -0.51 -10.97
CA MET A 109 -7.00 0.46 -10.24
C MET A 109 -8.19 -0.24 -9.60
N VAL A 110 -8.33 -0.06 -8.29
CA VAL A 110 -9.42 -0.62 -7.49
C VAL A 110 -10.14 0.48 -6.72
N ARG A 111 -11.47 0.38 -6.68
CA ARG A 111 -12.34 1.16 -5.79
C ARG A 111 -12.80 0.28 -4.65
N ILE A 112 -12.65 0.77 -3.44
CA ILE A 112 -12.84 0.00 -2.21
C ILE A 112 -13.81 0.79 -1.33
N GLN A 113 -14.94 0.19 -0.99
CA GLN A 113 -15.82 0.74 0.04
C GLN A 113 -15.46 0.09 1.39
N SER A 114 -14.90 0.86 2.31
CA SER A 114 -14.40 0.35 3.59
C SER A 114 -14.26 1.44 4.66
N SER A 115 -14.01 1.06 5.91
CA SER A 115 -13.49 1.99 6.93
C SER A 115 -12.12 2.56 6.49
N PRO A 116 -11.62 3.65 7.09
CA PRO A 116 -10.34 4.26 6.70
C PRO A 116 -9.18 3.26 6.69
N PRO A 117 -8.28 3.32 5.69
CA PRO A 117 -7.15 2.42 5.63
C PRO A 117 -6.13 2.72 6.74
N ARG A 118 -5.30 1.73 7.04
CA ARG A 118 -4.19 1.87 7.98
C ARG A 118 -2.97 1.08 7.53
N VAL A 119 -1.80 1.44 8.04
CA VAL A 119 -0.58 0.66 7.86
C VAL A 119 -0.29 -0.15 9.12
N ASP A 120 -0.19 -1.47 8.94
CA ASP A 120 0.23 -2.41 9.99
C ASP A 120 1.63 -2.95 9.63
N LEU A 121 2.66 -2.63 10.42
CA LEU A 121 4.00 -3.23 10.24
C LEU A 121 3.96 -4.74 10.51
N ARG A 122 4.71 -5.51 9.73
CA ARG A 122 4.90 -6.95 9.98
C ARG A 122 6.20 -7.17 10.73
N VAL A 123 6.09 -7.93 11.83
CA VAL A 123 7.19 -8.33 12.71
C VAL A 123 7.72 -9.71 12.34
#